data_AF-A0A2S6NK19-F1
#
_entry.id   AF-A0A2S6NK19-F1
#
_cell.length_a   1.000
_cell.length_b   1.000
_cell.length_c   1.000
_cell.angle_alpha   90.00
_cell.angle_beta   90.00
_cell.angle_gamma   90.00
#
_symmetry.space_group_name_H-M   'P 1'
#
loop_
_entity.id
_entity.type
_entity.pdbx_description
1 polymer ?
#
loop_
_entity_poly.entity_id
_entity_poly.type
_entity_poly.pdbx_seq_one_letter_code
_entity_poly.pdbx_strand_id
1 'polypeptide(L)'
;MAVAGAPSTSFDGINTARRGCLACARHDGTATAAAILTPIRRKGASSSAPRQLSSASLPDCPLAARLAGSWQGPGVSVVGLHGNPNSEMTQSAGDAFARRVGYLESIRGLASLQVLVLHVLTAFAPVLVFSTLATGTIAGLVRESPLFFIYDGYSAVYLFFVLSGTVLTAAFAPRLDRPGALLAGRVTRLLVPAAAACIFSFAIKLAVGSPNVAAGALTHSSWLASLWRPPPGVGFLVRDAVVNGLFLGYAGMGTPTLLGFGRWLDPVTLAYVAPIWTLSVELQGSVLVLLLTLAQRRSRTSWLLTLAAATTFLARTHFLCFIAGHVLAVALRRGRLPDLPRAVTVALIAAGIFLCVRAEVWQAPVLAKVCQAHLLAILPCTPHPQKVLGALVLYFGLVTSPAIRAALTRPMLIGLGRLSFSIYLVHWPIVFGLGALLLVTAAPMIGLRAARLATVVVVLGASLVAAAAFARIDAGAIILGRRVRDASGGRPAPARMAR
;
A
#
# COMPACT_ATOMS: atom_id res chain seq x y z
N MET A 1 17.22 -57.77 7.24
CA MET A 1 18.61 -57.56 6.74
C MET A 1 18.58 -56.50 5.64
N ALA A 2 19.67 -55.75 5.52
CA ALA A 2 19.76 -54.37 5.00
C ALA A 2 19.81 -54.20 3.47
N VAL A 3 19.29 -53.03 3.03
CA VAL A 3 19.84 -52.02 2.08
C VAL A 3 20.37 -52.42 0.69
N ALA A 4 19.76 -51.83 -0.35
CA ALA A 4 20.37 -51.04 -1.45
C ALA A 4 19.20 -50.37 -2.22
N GLY A 5 19.11 -49.08 -2.57
CA GLY A 5 20.09 -48.03 -2.83
C GLY A 5 19.76 -47.41 -4.19
N ALA A 6 18.71 -46.59 -4.28
CA ALA A 6 18.28 -45.94 -5.54
C ALA A 6 19.04 -44.62 -5.77
N PRO A 7 19.44 -44.30 -7.02
CA PRO A 7 20.29 -43.16 -7.31
C PRO A 7 19.52 -41.83 -7.24
N SER A 8 20.14 -40.86 -6.57
CA SER A 8 19.76 -39.46 -6.52
C SER A 8 19.98 -38.78 -7.88
N THR A 9 18.92 -38.26 -8.48
CA THR A 9 19.02 -37.29 -9.57
C THR A 9 18.72 -35.90 -9.00
N SER A 10 19.79 -35.11 -8.85
CA SER A 10 19.71 -33.68 -8.52
C SER A 10 19.10 -32.92 -9.69
N PHE A 11 17.90 -32.39 -9.51
CA PHE A 11 17.23 -31.52 -10.49
C PHE A 11 17.75 -30.08 -10.36
N ASP A 12 18.61 -29.68 -11.29
CA ASP A 12 19.09 -28.30 -11.49
C ASP A 12 17.97 -27.39 -12.04
N GLY A 13 17.20 -26.79 -11.14
CA GLY A 13 16.09 -25.89 -11.47
C GLY A 13 16.44 -24.40 -11.66
N ILE A 14 17.72 -24.00 -11.67
CA ILE A 14 18.14 -22.59 -11.62
C ILE A 14 18.76 -22.07 -12.95
N ASN A 15 19.04 -22.95 -13.92
CA ASN A 15 19.90 -22.58 -15.06
C ASN A 15 19.22 -22.05 -16.33
N THR A 16 17.88 -22.01 -16.42
CA THR A 16 17.20 -21.50 -17.63
C THR A 16 17.17 -19.97 -17.72
N ALA A 17 17.36 -19.24 -16.62
CA ALA A 17 17.49 -17.78 -16.62
C ALA A 17 18.88 -17.28 -17.06
N ARG A 18 19.91 -18.13 -17.05
CA ARG A 18 21.29 -17.73 -17.41
C ARG A 18 21.54 -17.57 -18.91
N ARG A 19 20.81 -18.29 -19.78
CA ARG A 19 21.10 -18.29 -21.24
C ARG A 19 20.54 -17.08 -21.98
N GLY A 20 19.49 -16.43 -21.46
CA GLY A 20 18.91 -15.24 -22.10
C GLY A 20 19.76 -13.97 -21.97
N CYS A 21 20.58 -13.85 -20.92
CA CYS A 21 21.36 -12.62 -20.64
C CYS A 21 22.69 -12.52 -21.42
N LEU A 22 23.21 -13.60 -22.00
CA LEU A 22 24.51 -13.59 -22.70
C LEU A 22 24.40 -13.12 -24.17
N ALA A 23 23.20 -13.11 -24.75
CA ALA A 23 22.98 -12.71 -26.14
C ALA A 23 22.95 -11.18 -26.35
N CYS A 24 22.65 -10.39 -25.31
CA CYS A 24 22.58 -8.91 -25.42
C CYS A 24 23.91 -8.18 -25.18
N ALA A 25 25.00 -8.89 -24.89
CA ALA A 25 26.29 -8.27 -24.53
C ALA A 25 27.21 -7.99 -25.75
N ARG A 26 26.72 -8.18 -26.98
CA ARG A 26 27.47 -7.88 -28.20
C ARG A 26 26.64 -7.01 -29.12
N HIS A 27 26.52 -5.74 -28.79
CA HIS A 27 26.43 -4.63 -29.74
C HIS A 27 26.20 -3.38 -28.89
N ASP A 28 27.21 -2.51 -28.81
CA ASP A 28 27.08 -1.07 -29.02
C ASP A 28 28.41 -0.38 -28.71
N GLY A 29 29.09 0.01 -29.78
CA GLY A 29 30.21 0.94 -29.75
C GLY A 29 29.73 2.35 -30.06
N THR A 30 30.07 3.27 -29.16
CA THR A 30 30.51 4.66 -29.39
C THR A 30 29.64 5.64 -30.19
N ALA A 31 29.15 6.70 -29.52
CA ALA A 31 29.37 8.14 -29.85
C ALA A 31 28.57 9.02 -28.85
N THR A 32 29.17 9.82 -27.94
CA THR A 32 29.84 11.17 -28.05
C THR A 32 28.87 12.37 -27.92
N ALA A 33 29.38 13.40 -27.21
CA ALA A 33 28.92 14.81 -27.02
C ALA A 33 28.00 15.08 -25.81
N ALA A 34 28.38 15.74 -24.70
CA ALA A 34 29.26 16.86 -24.36
C ALA A 34 28.68 18.29 -24.58
N ALA A 35 28.59 19.01 -23.44
CA ALA A 35 28.59 20.46 -23.23
C ALA A 35 27.31 21.29 -23.50
N ILE A 36 26.84 22.05 -22.49
CA ILE A 36 27.12 23.49 -22.34
C ILE A 36 26.52 24.02 -21.01
N LEU A 37 27.37 24.73 -20.26
CA LEU A 37 27.08 25.54 -19.07
C LEU A 37 26.70 26.97 -19.50
N THR A 38 25.80 27.65 -18.78
CA THR A 38 26.12 28.90 -18.02
C THR A 38 24.90 29.51 -17.28
N PRO A 39 25.13 30.29 -16.19
CA PRO A 39 24.12 30.80 -15.27
C PRO A 39 23.87 32.31 -15.39
N ILE A 40 22.73 32.82 -14.90
CA ILE A 40 22.51 34.27 -14.71
C ILE A 40 21.99 34.60 -13.29
N ARG A 41 22.50 35.76 -12.84
CA ARG A 41 22.59 36.39 -11.51
C ARG A 41 21.30 36.97 -10.93
N ARG A 42 21.38 37.18 -9.61
CA ARG A 42 20.52 37.92 -8.64
C ARG A 42 20.08 39.34 -9.07
N LYS A 43 18.93 39.77 -8.52
CA LYS A 43 18.69 41.12 -7.94
C LYS A 43 17.77 41.00 -6.69
N GLY A 44 18.00 41.86 -5.70
CA GLY A 44 17.33 41.88 -4.39
C GLY A 44 16.45 43.11 -4.13
N ALA A 45 16.18 43.32 -2.83
CA ALA A 45 15.41 44.41 -2.17
C ALA A 45 13.86 44.29 -2.28
N SER A 46 13.02 44.62 -1.29
CA SER A 46 13.15 45.12 0.08
C SER A 46 11.75 45.11 0.75
N SER A 47 11.71 44.79 2.06
CA SER A 47 10.82 45.29 3.14
C SER A 47 9.42 45.87 2.87
N SER A 48 8.38 45.35 3.56
CA SER A 48 7.47 46.12 4.45
C SER A 48 6.33 45.23 5.01
N ALA A 49 6.24 45.18 6.34
CA ALA A 49 5.01 44.98 7.11
C ALA A 49 4.64 46.39 7.68
N PRO A 50 3.41 46.73 8.13
CA PRO A 50 2.57 45.94 9.05
C PRO A 50 1.04 46.09 8.89
N ARG A 51 0.25 45.30 9.63
CA ARG A 51 -0.85 45.79 10.51
C ARG A 51 -1.58 44.64 11.21
N GLN A 52 -1.56 44.70 12.54
CA GLN A 52 -2.45 43.98 13.46
C GLN A 52 -3.83 44.65 13.46
N LEU A 53 -4.88 43.85 13.61
CA LEU A 53 -6.19 44.30 14.09
C LEU A 53 -6.70 43.30 15.13
N SER A 54 -6.96 43.84 16.31
CA SER A 54 -7.55 43.24 17.49
C SER A 54 -9.08 43.24 17.41
N SER A 55 -9.71 42.23 18.01
CA SER A 55 -11.03 42.31 18.66
C SER A 55 -11.10 41.09 19.60
N ALA A 56 -10.95 41.30 20.91
CA ALA A 56 -11.96 41.74 21.87
C ALA A 56 -12.98 40.65 22.20
N SER A 57 -12.89 40.23 23.46
CA SER A 57 -13.64 39.27 24.27
C SER A 57 -15.12 39.59 24.49
N LEU A 58 -15.90 38.58 24.92
CA LEU A 58 -16.90 38.54 26.03
C LEU A 58 -17.87 37.33 25.83
N PRO A 59 -18.63 36.82 26.83
CA PRO A 59 -18.23 36.17 28.09
C PRO A 59 -18.92 34.78 28.33
N ASP A 60 -18.50 34.08 29.39
CA ASP A 60 -19.04 32.81 29.92
C ASP A 60 -20.39 32.94 30.68
N CYS A 61 -21.29 31.94 30.61
CA CYS A 61 -22.10 31.40 31.73
C CYS A 61 -23.03 30.21 31.32
N PRO A 62 -23.58 29.40 32.27
CA PRO A 62 -23.56 27.93 32.21
C PRO A 62 -24.93 27.21 32.35
N LEU A 63 -24.90 25.87 32.39
CA LEU A 63 -25.86 24.93 33.02
C LEU A 63 -26.93 24.19 32.14
N ALA A 64 -27.15 22.92 32.52
CA ALA A 64 -28.20 21.94 32.16
C ALA A 64 -28.05 21.21 30.79
N ALA A 65 -27.60 19.95 30.66
CA ALA A 65 -27.86 18.68 31.35
C ALA A 65 -29.29 18.11 31.18
N ARG A 66 -29.34 16.86 30.68
CA ARG A 66 -30.40 15.84 30.75
C ARG A 66 -31.55 15.95 29.72
N LEU A 67 -31.60 15.00 28.79
CA LEU A 67 -32.54 13.85 28.82
C LEU A 67 -32.38 13.01 27.54
N ALA A 68 -32.07 11.73 27.73
CA ALA A 68 -32.29 10.69 26.75
C ALA A 68 -33.75 10.22 26.89
N GLY A 69 -34.43 9.97 25.76
CA GLY A 69 -35.78 9.40 25.74
C GLY A 69 -36.20 9.00 24.33
N SER A 70 -36.18 7.68 24.09
CA SER A 70 -36.98 6.88 23.15
C SER A 70 -37.94 7.56 22.16
N TRP A 71 -37.86 7.22 20.85
CA TRP A 71 -38.98 6.62 20.10
C TRP A 71 -38.65 6.22 18.64
N GLN A 72 -39.45 5.28 18.13
CA GLN A 72 -39.39 4.58 16.83
C GLN A 72 -39.96 5.44 15.67
N GLY A 73 -39.56 5.17 14.41
CA GLY A 73 -40.01 5.90 13.18
C GLY A 73 -41.43 5.54 12.70
N PRO A 74 -41.81 5.71 11.41
CA PRO A 74 -41.28 6.52 10.31
C PRO A 74 -42.32 7.49 9.68
N GLY A 75 -41.91 8.55 8.97
CA GLY A 75 -42.84 9.39 8.19
C GLY A 75 -42.24 10.73 7.73
N VAL A 76 -42.49 11.07 6.47
CA VAL A 76 -41.85 12.13 5.66
C VAL A 76 -42.38 13.55 5.95
N SER A 77 -41.54 14.58 5.86
CA SER A 77 -41.82 15.91 5.26
C SER A 77 -40.62 16.85 5.37
N VAL A 78 -40.18 17.39 4.23
CA VAL A 78 -39.15 18.45 4.10
C VAL A 78 -39.87 19.78 3.86
N VAL A 79 -39.81 20.73 4.81
CA VAL A 79 -39.85 22.22 4.72
C VAL A 79 -39.65 22.70 6.16
N GLY A 80 -38.87 23.69 6.58
CA GLY A 80 -37.94 24.65 5.99
C GLY A 80 -37.37 25.50 7.15
N LEU A 81 -36.12 25.95 6.99
CA LEU A 81 -35.52 27.16 7.59
C LEU A 81 -35.65 27.39 9.11
N HIS A 82 -34.72 26.78 9.86
CA HIS A 82 -33.87 27.53 10.79
C HIS A 82 -32.54 26.76 10.90
N GLY A 83 -31.59 27.08 10.00
CA GLY A 83 -30.24 26.54 10.07
C GLY A 83 -29.59 27.01 11.37
N ASN A 84 -29.36 26.08 12.30
CA ASN A 84 -28.54 26.37 13.47
C ASN A 84 -27.13 26.71 12.95
N PRO A 85 -26.59 27.91 13.20
CA PRO A 85 -25.28 28.30 12.69
C PRO A 85 -24.17 27.35 13.18
N ASN A 86 -24.38 26.67 14.31
CA ASN A 86 -23.47 25.65 14.81
C ASN A 86 -23.54 24.34 14.01
N SER A 87 -24.68 23.98 13.40
CA SER A 87 -24.79 22.79 12.54
C SER A 87 -24.21 23.01 11.14
N GLU A 88 -24.36 24.21 10.58
CA GLU A 88 -23.70 24.56 9.31
C GLU A 88 -22.19 24.69 9.47
N MET A 89 -21.71 25.23 10.60
CA MET A 89 -20.28 25.33 10.88
C MET A 89 -19.63 23.96 11.17
N THR A 90 -20.33 23.03 11.85
CA THR A 90 -19.86 21.65 12.04
C THR A 90 -20.00 20.78 10.79
N GLN A 91 -21.02 20.98 9.95
CA GLN A 91 -21.12 20.34 8.63
C GLN A 91 -20.08 20.90 7.66
N SER A 92 -19.86 22.22 7.61
CA SER A 92 -18.81 22.88 6.82
C SER A 92 -17.40 22.42 7.21
N ALA A 93 -17.12 22.30 8.51
CA ALA A 93 -15.86 21.76 9.02
C ALA A 93 -15.72 20.26 8.78
N GLY A 94 -16.82 19.49 8.92
CA GLY A 94 -16.90 18.06 8.61
C GLY A 94 -16.68 17.77 7.12
N ASP A 95 -17.27 18.58 6.24
CA ASP A 95 -17.13 18.53 4.79
C ASP A 95 -15.76 19.05 4.35
N ALA A 96 -15.20 20.07 5.01
CA ALA A 96 -13.83 20.52 4.77
C ALA A 96 -12.81 19.45 5.20
N PHE A 97 -13.06 18.72 6.29
CA PHE A 97 -12.23 17.60 6.72
C PHE A 97 -12.39 16.38 5.80
N ALA A 98 -13.62 16.03 5.42
CA ALA A 98 -13.92 14.99 4.44
C ALA A 98 -13.31 15.31 3.06
N ARG A 99 -13.27 16.59 2.65
CA ARG A 99 -12.54 17.05 1.46
C ARG A 99 -11.02 16.99 1.62
N ARG A 100 -10.48 17.36 2.79
CA ARG A 100 -9.03 17.33 3.09
C ARG A 100 -8.44 15.92 3.18
N VAL A 101 -9.25 14.90 3.49
CA VAL A 101 -8.79 13.50 3.63
C VAL A 101 -9.37 12.58 2.54
N GLY A 102 -10.51 12.91 1.94
CA GLY A 102 -11.23 12.04 1.02
C GLY A 102 -10.45 11.66 -0.24
N TYR A 103 -9.63 12.57 -0.78
CA TYR A 103 -8.80 12.23 -1.94
C TYR A 103 -7.75 11.15 -1.62
N LEU A 104 -7.25 11.07 -0.38
CA LEU A 104 -6.31 10.03 0.04
C LEU A 104 -6.99 8.65 0.08
N GLU A 105 -8.26 8.60 0.48
CA GLU A 105 -9.07 7.37 0.42
C GLU A 105 -9.26 6.94 -1.04
N SER A 106 -9.54 7.87 -1.95
CA SER A 106 -9.68 7.57 -3.38
C SER A 106 -8.40 7.01 -4.00
N ILE A 107 -7.22 7.55 -3.66
CA ILE A 107 -5.93 7.01 -4.12
C ILE A 107 -5.76 5.57 -3.62
N ARG A 108 -6.07 5.29 -2.35
CA ARG A 108 -6.05 3.92 -1.79
C ARG A 108 -6.98 2.98 -2.54
N GLY A 109 -8.19 3.44 -2.87
CA GLY A 109 -9.17 2.68 -3.65
C GLY A 109 -8.64 2.30 -5.03
N LEU A 110 -8.14 3.28 -5.79
CA LEU A 110 -7.55 3.05 -7.10
C LEU A 110 -6.33 2.11 -7.04
N ALA A 111 -5.45 2.30 -6.05
CA ALA A 111 -4.31 1.43 -5.83
C ALA A 111 -4.73 -0.03 -5.53
N SER A 112 -5.78 -0.25 -4.74
CA SER A 112 -6.29 -1.61 -4.50
C SER A 112 -6.86 -2.27 -5.76
N LEU A 113 -7.49 -1.50 -6.66
CA LEU A 113 -7.93 -2.01 -7.96
C LEU A 113 -6.75 -2.37 -8.86
N GLN A 114 -5.71 -1.54 -8.91
CA GLN A 114 -4.48 -1.87 -9.66
C GLN A 114 -3.88 -3.20 -9.18
N VAL A 115 -3.81 -3.41 -7.86
CA VAL A 115 -3.37 -4.69 -7.27
C VAL A 115 -4.28 -5.84 -7.70
N LEU A 116 -5.60 -5.71 -7.54
CA LEU A 116 -6.55 -6.76 -7.92
C LEU A 116 -6.42 -7.12 -9.40
N VAL A 117 -6.44 -6.13 -10.29
CA VAL A 117 -6.35 -6.34 -11.75
C VAL A 117 -5.01 -6.96 -12.11
N LEU A 118 -3.89 -6.52 -11.50
CA LEU A 118 -2.59 -7.16 -11.72
C LEU A 118 -2.65 -8.67 -11.43
N HIS A 119 -3.20 -9.06 -10.28
CA HIS A 119 -3.25 -10.46 -9.85
C HIS A 119 -4.16 -11.30 -10.75
N VAL A 120 -5.32 -10.76 -11.12
CA VAL A 120 -6.25 -11.42 -12.06
C VAL A 120 -5.60 -11.60 -13.43
N LEU A 121 -4.94 -10.57 -13.97
CA LEU A 121 -4.24 -10.67 -15.25
C LEU A 121 -3.01 -11.58 -15.16
N THR A 122 -2.27 -11.58 -14.05
CA THR A 122 -1.14 -12.50 -13.83
C THR A 122 -1.61 -13.96 -13.82
N ALA A 123 -2.78 -14.22 -13.25
CA ALA A 123 -3.38 -15.55 -13.20
C ALA A 123 -3.91 -16.00 -14.56
N PHE A 124 -4.76 -15.19 -15.20
CA PHE A 124 -5.59 -15.64 -16.33
C PHE A 124 -5.19 -15.02 -17.67
N ALA A 125 -4.37 -13.97 -17.68
CA ALA A 125 -3.86 -13.30 -18.89
C ALA A 125 -2.35 -12.95 -18.77
N PRO A 126 -1.47 -13.90 -18.38
CA PRO A 126 -0.08 -13.60 -18.00
C PRO A 126 0.73 -12.86 -19.07
N VAL A 127 0.39 -13.03 -20.35
CA VAL A 127 1.00 -12.32 -21.49
C VAL A 127 0.94 -10.79 -21.32
N LEU A 128 -0.12 -10.24 -20.71
CA LEU A 128 -0.27 -8.79 -20.49
C LEU A 128 0.62 -8.24 -19.37
N VAL A 129 1.22 -9.12 -18.56
CA VAL A 129 2.05 -8.77 -17.40
C VAL A 129 3.52 -9.08 -17.66
N PHE A 130 3.81 -10.21 -18.30
CA PHE A 130 5.16 -10.74 -18.46
C PHE A 130 5.76 -10.56 -19.86
N SER A 131 4.98 -10.21 -20.89
CA SER A 131 5.54 -9.96 -22.22
C SER A 131 6.43 -8.73 -22.23
N THR A 132 7.54 -8.80 -22.98
CA THR A 132 8.48 -7.69 -23.18
C THR A 132 8.44 -7.24 -24.64
N LEU A 133 9.02 -6.07 -24.96
CA LEU A 133 9.15 -5.62 -26.35
C LEU A 133 9.92 -6.61 -27.24
N ALA A 134 10.87 -7.36 -26.66
CA ALA A 134 11.62 -8.39 -27.37
C ALA A 134 10.74 -9.53 -27.89
N THR A 135 9.53 -9.71 -27.34
CA THR A 135 8.57 -10.70 -27.84
C THR A 135 7.90 -10.29 -29.16
N GLY A 136 7.98 -9.01 -29.57
CA GLY A 136 7.32 -8.50 -30.77
C GLY A 136 5.78 -8.50 -30.71
N THR A 137 5.19 -8.74 -29.53
CA THR A 137 3.73 -8.83 -29.38
C THR A 137 3.10 -7.50 -28.98
N ILE A 138 1.82 -7.31 -29.34
CA ILE A 138 1.01 -6.16 -28.86
C ILE A 138 1.00 -6.11 -27.32
N ALA A 139 0.98 -7.27 -26.66
CA ALA A 139 1.06 -7.34 -25.21
C ALA A 139 2.37 -6.77 -24.64
N GLY A 140 3.50 -6.98 -25.33
CA GLY A 140 4.79 -6.36 -24.99
C GLY A 140 4.78 -4.84 -25.16
N LEU A 141 4.14 -4.33 -26.21
CA LEU A 141 3.93 -2.89 -26.41
C LEU A 141 3.07 -2.29 -25.28
N VAL A 142 1.96 -2.96 -24.93
CA VAL A 142 1.09 -2.52 -23.83
C VAL A 142 1.86 -2.51 -22.51
N ARG A 143 2.65 -3.56 -22.22
CA ARG A 143 3.43 -3.70 -20.98
C ARG A 143 4.46 -2.59 -20.78
N GLU A 144 5.13 -2.14 -21.83
CA GLU A 144 6.13 -1.07 -21.75
C GLU A 144 5.54 0.34 -21.96
N SER A 145 4.24 0.44 -22.26
CA SER A 145 3.53 1.71 -22.42
C SER A 145 2.92 2.21 -21.10
N PRO A 146 2.60 3.52 -20.98
CA PRO A 146 1.88 4.06 -19.82
C PRO A 146 0.57 3.34 -19.49
N LEU A 147 -0.01 2.57 -20.41
CA LEU A 147 -1.22 1.77 -20.16
C LEU A 147 -1.01 0.68 -19.10
N PHE A 148 0.22 0.14 -18.96
CA PHE A 148 0.52 -0.82 -17.90
C PHE A 148 0.27 -0.25 -16.51
N PHE A 149 0.43 1.06 -16.33
CA PHE A 149 0.16 1.72 -15.06
C PHE A 149 -1.27 1.47 -14.58
N ILE A 150 -2.25 1.31 -15.47
CA ILE A 150 -3.66 1.05 -15.11
C ILE A 150 -3.82 -0.19 -14.23
N TYR A 151 -2.91 -1.15 -14.34
CA TYR A 151 -2.90 -2.39 -13.55
C TYR A 151 -1.53 -2.70 -12.95
N ASP A 152 -0.69 -1.68 -12.71
CA ASP A 152 0.61 -1.86 -12.07
C ASP A 152 0.47 -1.97 -10.55
N GLY A 153 0.15 -3.18 -10.08
CA GLY A 153 0.05 -3.51 -8.66
C GLY A 153 1.35 -3.30 -7.87
N TYR A 154 2.53 -3.34 -8.51
CA TYR A 154 3.80 -3.12 -7.81
C TYR A 154 3.92 -1.67 -7.33
N SER A 155 3.69 -0.71 -8.24
CA SER A 155 3.72 0.71 -7.90
C SER A 155 2.56 1.12 -7.00
N ALA A 156 1.40 0.47 -7.13
CA ALA A 156 0.27 0.68 -6.24
C ALA A 156 0.61 0.36 -4.76
N VAL A 157 1.41 -0.69 -4.50
CA VAL A 157 1.86 -1.01 -3.13
C VAL A 157 2.74 0.10 -2.55
N TYR A 158 3.64 0.69 -3.33
CA TYR A 158 4.45 1.82 -2.85
C TYR A 158 3.62 3.09 -2.62
N LEU A 159 2.53 3.29 -3.39
CA LEU A 159 1.55 4.33 -3.10
C LEU A 159 0.87 4.11 -1.73
N PHE A 160 0.52 2.87 -1.37
CA PHE A 160 0.02 2.58 -0.02
C PHE A 160 1.02 2.99 1.06
N PHE A 161 2.30 2.64 0.90
CA PHE A 161 3.33 2.95 1.89
C PHE A 161 3.57 4.46 2.09
N VAL A 162 3.57 5.25 1.01
CA VAL A 162 3.74 6.72 1.12
C VAL A 162 2.49 7.39 1.71
N LEU A 163 1.30 6.89 1.36
CA LEU A 163 0.04 7.31 1.97
C LEU A 163 0.05 7.00 3.48
N SER A 164 0.49 5.82 3.87
CA SER A 164 0.59 5.41 5.27
C SER A 164 1.55 6.30 6.05
N GLY A 165 2.72 6.63 5.50
CA GLY A 165 3.63 7.63 6.08
C GLY A 165 2.94 8.98 6.34
N THR A 166 2.15 9.44 5.37
CA THR A 166 1.44 10.74 5.45
C THR A 166 0.33 10.72 6.50
N VAL A 167 -0.58 9.73 6.41
CA VAL A 167 -1.77 9.62 7.25
C VAL A 167 -1.40 9.29 8.70
N LEU A 168 -0.45 8.39 8.93
CA LEU A 168 -0.05 8.00 10.28
C LEU A 168 0.67 9.14 11.01
N THR A 169 1.50 9.92 10.32
CA THR A 169 2.12 11.12 10.91
C THR A 169 1.06 12.10 11.40
N ALA A 170 0.01 12.34 10.60
CA ALA A 170 -1.10 13.20 11.00
C ALA A 170 -1.88 12.61 12.20
N ALA A 171 -2.10 11.29 12.22
CA ALA A 171 -2.86 10.60 13.25
C ALA A 171 -2.13 10.50 14.60
N PHE A 172 -0.80 10.28 14.58
CA PHE A 172 0.03 10.07 15.77
C PHE A 172 0.43 11.36 16.47
N ALA A 173 0.81 12.40 15.73
CA ALA A 173 1.34 13.63 16.32
C ALA A 173 0.51 14.26 17.47
N PRO A 174 -0.84 14.29 17.43
CA PRO A 174 -1.63 14.85 18.54
C PRO A 174 -1.76 13.92 19.77
N ARG A 175 -1.27 12.66 19.73
CA ARG A 175 -1.56 11.62 20.75
C ARG A 175 -0.31 10.86 21.21
N LEU A 176 0.83 11.55 21.23
CA LEU A 176 2.15 10.96 21.51
C LEU A 176 2.41 10.72 23.00
N ASP A 177 1.46 11.03 23.88
CA ASP A 177 1.52 10.76 25.32
C ASP A 177 1.51 9.25 25.63
N ARG A 178 0.90 8.44 24.77
CA ARG A 178 0.76 6.98 24.97
C ARG A 178 1.11 6.22 23.67
N PRO A 179 2.38 6.15 23.27
CA PRO A 179 2.79 5.50 22.02
C PRO A 179 2.42 4.01 21.97
N GLY A 180 2.44 3.31 23.12
CA GLY A 180 2.00 1.91 23.21
C GLY A 180 0.53 1.71 22.84
N ALA A 181 -0.36 2.61 23.26
CA ALA A 181 -1.78 2.55 22.91
C ALA A 181 -2.02 2.81 21.41
N LEU A 182 -1.23 3.68 20.78
CA LEU A 182 -1.26 3.91 19.34
C LEU A 182 -0.88 2.64 18.56
N LEU A 183 0.17 1.96 18.99
CA LEU A 183 0.61 0.70 18.38
C LEU A 183 -0.38 -0.44 18.63
N ALA A 184 -0.89 -0.58 19.84
CA ALA A 184 -1.89 -1.60 20.17
C ALA A 184 -3.14 -1.46 19.29
N GLY A 185 -3.69 -0.24 19.17
CA GLY A 185 -4.83 0.01 18.28
C GLY A 185 -4.52 -0.26 16.80
N ARG A 186 -3.28 -0.02 16.36
CA ARG A 186 -2.82 -0.32 14.99
C ARG A 186 -2.70 -1.83 14.75
N VAL A 187 -2.09 -2.56 15.69
CA VAL A 187 -1.99 -4.03 15.69
C VAL A 187 -3.40 -4.64 15.59
N THR A 188 -4.32 -4.22 16.45
CA THR A 188 -5.71 -4.72 16.43
C THR A 188 -6.40 -4.47 15.09
N ARG A 189 -6.27 -3.25 14.54
CA ARG A 189 -6.88 -2.88 13.25
C ARG A 189 -6.38 -3.75 12.08
N LEU A 190 -5.11 -4.13 12.10
CA LEU A 190 -4.51 -4.94 11.02
C LEU A 190 -4.75 -6.44 11.25
N LEU A 191 -4.61 -6.91 12.49
CA LEU A 191 -4.67 -8.32 12.84
C LEU A 191 -6.06 -8.92 12.60
N VAL A 192 -7.12 -8.25 13.07
CA VAL A 192 -8.47 -8.82 13.03
C VAL A 192 -8.92 -9.12 11.60
N PRO A 193 -8.79 -8.17 10.63
CA PRO A 193 -9.16 -8.46 9.26
C PRO A 193 -8.19 -9.42 8.57
N ALA A 194 -6.89 -9.37 8.88
CA ALA A 194 -5.93 -10.33 8.32
C ALA A 194 -6.25 -11.77 8.74
N ALA A 195 -6.55 -11.98 10.03
CA ALA A 195 -6.96 -13.28 10.56
C ALA A 195 -8.26 -13.77 9.91
N ALA A 196 -9.27 -12.91 9.78
CA ALA A 196 -10.51 -13.25 9.10
C ALA A 196 -10.29 -13.61 7.61
N ALA A 197 -9.38 -12.92 6.93
CA ALA A 197 -9.04 -13.21 5.54
C ALA A 197 -8.31 -14.56 5.38
N CYS A 198 -7.39 -14.89 6.29
CA CYS A 198 -6.74 -16.20 6.31
C CYS A 198 -7.73 -17.32 6.61
N ILE A 199 -8.69 -17.12 7.53
CA ILE A 199 -9.77 -18.07 7.79
C ILE A 199 -10.64 -18.27 6.55
N PHE A 200 -11.01 -17.17 5.87
CA PHE A 200 -11.74 -17.24 4.61
C PHE A 200 -10.96 -18.02 3.54
N SER A 201 -9.67 -17.75 3.39
CA SER A 201 -8.80 -18.49 2.47
C SER A 201 -8.68 -19.97 2.83
N PHE A 202 -8.56 -20.30 4.12
CA PHE A 202 -8.54 -21.66 4.62
C PHE A 202 -9.85 -22.41 4.28
N ALA A 203 -11.01 -21.78 4.50
CA ALA A 203 -12.30 -22.37 4.16
C ALA A 203 -12.43 -22.65 2.65
N ILE A 204 -12.02 -21.71 1.80
CA ILE A 204 -11.99 -21.94 0.34
C ILE A 204 -11.02 -23.07 -0.01
N LYS A 205 -9.84 -23.11 0.60
CA LYS A 205 -8.85 -24.17 0.38
C LYS A 205 -9.41 -25.56 0.72
N LEU A 206 -10.14 -25.68 1.83
CA LEU A 206 -10.83 -26.92 2.21
C LEU A 206 -11.93 -27.30 1.21
N ALA A 207 -12.68 -26.33 0.71
CA ALA A 207 -13.81 -26.57 -0.18
C ALA A 207 -13.38 -26.99 -1.60
N VAL A 208 -12.36 -26.35 -2.17
CA VAL A 208 -11.98 -26.55 -3.59
C VAL A 208 -10.61 -27.19 -3.80
N GLY A 209 -9.80 -27.33 -2.76
CA GLY A 209 -8.44 -27.88 -2.87
C GLY A 209 -7.45 -26.93 -3.56
N SER A 210 -6.77 -27.42 -4.61
CA SER A 210 -5.70 -26.67 -5.31
C SER A 210 -5.91 -26.57 -6.83
N PRO A 211 -7.06 -26.04 -7.30
CA PRO A 211 -7.33 -25.91 -8.73
C PRO A 211 -6.36 -24.96 -9.43
N ASN A 212 -5.71 -24.07 -8.68
CA ASN A 212 -4.68 -23.16 -9.18
C ASN A 212 -3.52 -23.86 -9.91
N VAL A 213 -3.17 -25.10 -9.53
CA VAL A 213 -2.11 -25.84 -10.20
C VAL A 213 -2.50 -26.18 -11.63
N ALA A 214 -3.70 -26.74 -11.82
CA ALA A 214 -4.23 -27.06 -13.15
C ALA A 214 -4.54 -25.80 -13.96
N ALA A 215 -5.14 -24.78 -13.35
CA ALA A 215 -5.40 -23.49 -13.99
C ALA A 215 -4.11 -22.79 -14.45
N GLY A 216 -3.05 -22.87 -13.64
CA GLY A 216 -1.73 -22.33 -13.98
C GLY A 216 -1.10 -23.03 -15.19
N ALA A 217 -1.29 -24.36 -15.30
CA ALA A 217 -0.87 -25.11 -16.49
C ALA A 217 -1.64 -24.68 -17.75
N LEU A 218 -2.96 -24.51 -17.66
CA LEU A 218 -3.81 -24.06 -18.78
C LEU A 218 -3.49 -22.64 -19.26
N THR A 219 -3.09 -21.75 -18.34
CA THR A 219 -2.80 -20.34 -18.64
C THR A 219 -1.34 -20.07 -18.94
N HIS A 220 -0.46 -21.06 -18.73
CA HIS A 220 1.00 -20.90 -18.67
C HIS A 220 1.46 -19.89 -17.61
N SER A 221 0.69 -19.72 -16.53
CA SER A 221 1.06 -18.88 -15.39
C SER A 221 1.78 -19.71 -14.34
N SER A 222 3.11 -19.68 -14.35
CA SER A 222 3.94 -20.32 -13.29
C SER A 222 3.65 -19.73 -11.92
N TRP A 223 3.31 -18.44 -11.87
CA TRP A 223 2.88 -17.72 -10.66
C TRP A 223 1.61 -18.32 -10.07
N LEU A 224 0.58 -18.58 -10.89
CA LEU A 224 -0.67 -19.21 -10.44
C LEU A 224 -0.44 -20.66 -9.98
N ALA A 225 0.40 -21.41 -10.70
CA ALA A 225 0.68 -22.81 -10.40
C ALA A 225 1.50 -23.00 -9.11
N SER A 226 2.38 -22.07 -8.76
CA SER A 226 3.38 -22.23 -7.68
C SER A 226 2.94 -21.67 -6.32
N LEU A 227 2.04 -20.69 -6.29
CA LEU A 227 1.60 -20.05 -5.06
C LEU A 227 0.35 -20.71 -4.44
N TRP A 228 -0.02 -20.27 -3.24
CA TRP A 228 -1.19 -20.74 -2.49
C TRP A 228 -1.19 -22.25 -2.18
N ARG A 229 -0.08 -22.70 -1.58
CA ARG A 229 0.15 -24.08 -1.12
C ARG A 229 0.33 -24.16 0.41
N PRO A 230 -0.56 -23.56 1.22
CA PRO A 230 -0.42 -23.64 2.67
C PRO A 230 -0.52 -25.09 3.16
N PRO A 231 0.32 -25.52 4.11
CA PRO A 231 0.13 -26.78 4.81
C PRO A 231 -1.24 -26.85 5.49
N PRO A 232 -1.88 -28.03 5.55
CA PRO A 232 -3.12 -28.19 6.29
C PRO A 232 -2.84 -28.01 7.80
N GLY A 233 -3.78 -27.39 8.51
CA GLY A 233 -3.77 -27.32 9.96
C GLY A 233 -3.93 -25.93 10.55
N VAL A 234 -4.60 -25.87 11.70
CA VAL A 234 -4.90 -24.62 12.43
C VAL A 234 -3.62 -23.97 12.96
N GLY A 235 -2.61 -24.76 13.34
CA GLY A 235 -1.33 -24.22 13.84
C GLY A 235 -0.62 -23.36 12.79
N PHE A 236 -0.52 -23.84 11.54
CA PHE A 236 0.07 -23.05 10.46
C PHE A 236 -0.82 -21.86 10.09
N LEU A 237 -2.15 -22.01 10.09
CA LEU A 237 -3.08 -20.90 9.87
C LEU A 237 -2.86 -19.74 10.85
N VAL A 238 -2.72 -20.04 12.14
CA VAL A 238 -2.46 -19.02 13.17
C VAL A 238 -1.07 -18.41 12.98
N ARG A 239 -0.04 -19.22 12.73
CA ARG A 239 1.32 -18.71 12.44
C ARG A 239 1.32 -17.79 11.22
N ASP A 240 0.65 -18.16 10.14
CA ASP A 240 0.61 -17.40 8.91
C ASP A 240 -0.15 -16.07 9.09
N ALA A 241 -1.32 -16.11 9.73
CA ALA A 241 -2.15 -14.92 9.91
C ALA A 241 -1.57 -13.93 10.94
N VAL A 242 -0.98 -14.42 12.02
CA VAL A 242 -0.50 -13.59 13.14
C VAL A 242 0.98 -13.29 12.99
N VAL A 243 1.84 -14.31 12.89
CA VAL A 243 3.30 -14.13 12.96
C VAL A 243 3.85 -13.65 11.63
N ASN A 244 3.61 -14.41 10.54
CA ASN A 244 4.12 -14.06 9.22
C ASN A 244 3.40 -12.82 8.69
N GLY A 245 2.07 -12.81 8.70
CA GLY A 245 1.30 -11.73 8.09
C GLY A 245 1.42 -10.39 8.79
N LEU A 246 1.68 -10.34 10.09
CA LEU A 246 1.72 -9.07 10.83
C LEU A 246 3.12 -8.65 11.29
N PHE A 247 4.01 -9.58 11.65
CA PHE A 247 5.29 -9.23 12.27
C PHE A 247 6.49 -9.51 11.39
N LEU A 248 6.61 -10.71 10.83
CA LEU A 248 7.84 -11.15 10.19
C LEU A 248 7.87 -10.98 8.66
N GLY A 249 6.72 -11.08 8.00
CA GLY A 249 6.62 -11.24 6.56
C GLY A 249 7.08 -12.63 6.10
N TYR A 250 7.39 -12.75 4.81
CA TYR A 250 7.85 -13.99 4.17
C TYR A 250 9.31 -13.89 3.73
N ALA A 251 9.95 -15.04 3.52
CA ALA A 251 11.31 -15.13 3.01
C ALA A 251 11.47 -14.33 1.71
N GLY A 252 12.51 -13.49 1.63
CA GLY A 252 12.78 -12.66 0.45
C GLY A 252 12.04 -11.32 0.42
N MET A 253 11.05 -11.10 1.29
CA MET A 253 10.16 -9.93 1.23
C MET A 253 9.99 -9.19 2.55
N GLY A 254 10.24 -9.84 3.69
CA GLY A 254 10.17 -9.21 5.02
C GLY A 254 11.49 -8.54 5.48
N THR A 255 11.40 -7.58 6.40
CA THR A 255 12.58 -6.97 7.04
C THR A 255 13.53 -7.93 7.72
N PRO A 256 13.12 -9.05 8.35
CA PRO A 256 14.08 -9.97 8.94
C PRO A 256 14.97 -10.63 7.87
N THR A 257 14.49 -10.74 6.63
CA THR A 257 15.33 -11.17 5.49
C THR A 257 16.50 -10.21 5.27
N LEU A 258 16.26 -8.91 5.40
CA LEU A 258 17.30 -7.88 5.24
C LEU A 258 18.38 -7.98 6.32
N LEU A 259 18.05 -8.52 7.48
CA LEU A 259 18.96 -8.75 8.61
C LEU A 259 19.60 -10.15 8.59
N GLY A 260 19.45 -10.91 7.50
CA GLY A 260 20.04 -12.26 7.36
C GLY A 260 19.22 -13.39 7.98
N PHE A 261 18.00 -13.12 8.48
CA PHE A 261 17.13 -14.14 9.07
C PHE A 261 16.18 -14.81 8.05
N GLY A 262 16.35 -14.55 6.74
CA GLY A 262 15.44 -15.04 5.70
C GLY A 262 15.28 -16.56 5.66
N ARG A 263 16.31 -17.32 6.04
CA ARG A 263 16.29 -18.80 6.09
C ARG A 263 15.31 -19.38 7.11
N TRP A 264 14.88 -18.58 8.10
CA TRP A 264 13.98 -18.99 9.16
C TRP A 264 12.53 -18.56 8.91
N LEU A 265 12.27 -17.88 7.79
CA LEU A 265 10.95 -17.42 7.40
C LEU A 265 10.33 -18.41 6.42
N ASP A 266 9.01 -18.56 6.49
CA ASP A 266 8.29 -19.35 5.51
C ASP A 266 8.31 -18.64 4.14
N PRO A 267 8.41 -19.39 3.02
CA PRO A 267 8.27 -18.81 1.70
C PRO A 267 6.81 -18.40 1.44
N VAL A 268 6.61 -17.34 0.66
CA VAL A 268 5.27 -16.82 0.32
C VAL A 268 4.39 -17.82 -0.42
N THR A 269 4.97 -18.84 -1.04
CA THR A 269 4.24 -19.93 -1.69
C THR A 269 3.32 -20.66 -0.72
N LEU A 270 3.64 -20.67 0.58
CA LEU A 270 2.86 -21.30 1.63
C LEU A 270 1.79 -20.38 2.24
N ALA A 271 1.69 -19.12 1.81
CA ALA A 271 0.74 -18.16 2.39
C ALA A 271 -0.72 -18.51 2.07
N TYR A 272 -1.60 -18.39 3.06
CA TYR A 272 -3.05 -18.41 2.83
C TYR A 272 -3.50 -17.18 2.03
N VAL A 273 -2.95 -16.00 2.35
CA VAL A 273 -3.24 -14.75 1.64
C VAL A 273 -1.92 -14.05 1.39
N ALA A 274 -1.22 -14.37 0.30
CA ALA A 274 0.12 -13.84 0.05
C ALA A 274 0.24 -12.30 0.18
N PRO A 275 -0.72 -11.47 -0.28
CA PRO A 275 -0.64 -10.02 -0.16
C PRO A 275 -0.45 -9.52 1.29
N ILE A 276 -0.77 -10.30 2.32
CA ILE A 276 -0.55 -9.89 3.71
C ILE A 276 0.91 -9.61 4.06
N TRP A 277 1.87 -10.01 3.22
CA TRP A 277 3.27 -9.59 3.36
C TRP A 277 3.42 -8.06 3.47
N THR A 278 2.54 -7.27 2.85
CA THR A 278 2.60 -5.81 2.98
C THR A 278 2.07 -5.32 4.32
N LEU A 279 1.25 -6.11 5.03
CA LEU A 279 0.74 -5.74 6.34
C LEU A 279 1.85 -5.75 7.40
N SER A 280 2.78 -6.71 7.30
CA SER A 280 3.96 -6.70 8.16
C SER A 280 4.82 -5.46 7.90
N VAL A 281 5.02 -5.11 6.62
CA VAL A 281 5.71 -3.87 6.23
C VAL A 281 4.97 -2.63 6.74
N GLU A 282 3.65 -2.59 6.62
CA GLU A 282 2.80 -1.50 7.12
C GLU A 282 2.88 -1.33 8.64
N LEU A 283 2.92 -2.43 9.41
CA LEU A 283 3.10 -2.35 10.85
C LEU A 283 4.50 -1.83 11.21
N GLN A 284 5.54 -2.38 10.58
CA GLN A 284 6.93 -1.95 10.80
C GLN A 284 7.13 -0.48 10.40
N GLY A 285 6.55 -0.06 9.27
CA GLY A 285 6.54 1.32 8.80
C GLY A 285 5.74 2.24 9.74
N SER A 286 4.68 1.75 10.36
CA SER A 286 3.94 2.48 11.41
C SER A 286 4.82 2.75 12.63
N VAL A 287 5.64 1.76 13.05
CA VAL A 287 6.62 1.94 14.14
C VAL A 287 7.66 2.99 13.76
N LEU A 288 8.22 2.93 12.54
CA LEU A 288 9.17 3.92 12.04
C LEU A 288 8.57 5.34 12.05
N VAL A 289 7.34 5.52 11.56
CA VAL A 289 6.64 6.80 11.56
C VAL A 289 6.38 7.30 12.99
N LEU A 290 6.02 6.41 13.91
CA LEU A 290 5.84 6.77 15.32
C LEU A 290 7.16 7.28 15.94
N LEU A 291 8.27 6.59 15.69
CA LEU A 291 9.60 7.01 16.16
C LEU A 291 10.00 8.38 15.60
N LEU A 292 9.80 8.62 14.29
CA LEU A 292 10.05 9.92 13.67
C LEU A 292 9.18 11.03 14.27
N THR A 293 7.92 10.73 14.57
CA THR A 293 6.99 11.70 15.18
C THR A 293 7.32 11.97 16.65
N LEU A 294 7.77 10.96 17.41
CA LEU A 294 8.28 11.13 18.78
C LEU A 294 9.57 11.98 18.80
N ALA A 295 10.51 11.71 17.90
CA ALA A 295 11.73 12.51 17.74
C ALA A 295 11.38 13.98 17.40
N GLN A 296 10.40 14.19 16.53
CA GLN A 296 9.85 15.53 16.22
C GLN A 296 9.26 16.26 17.42
N ARG A 297 8.52 15.57 18.29
CA ARG A 297 7.97 16.17 19.51
C ARG A 297 9.09 16.53 20.50
N ARG A 298 10.16 15.73 20.57
CA ARG A 298 11.26 15.96 21.51
C ARG A 298 12.09 17.19 21.16
N SER A 299 12.60 17.28 19.94
CA SER A 299 13.31 18.48 19.46
C SER A 299 13.53 18.43 17.94
N ARG A 300 13.79 19.60 17.33
CA ARG A 300 14.14 19.67 15.89
C ARG A 300 15.43 18.88 15.59
N THR A 301 16.43 18.93 16.48
CA THR A 301 17.70 18.21 16.32
C THR A 301 17.48 16.70 16.38
N SER A 302 16.73 16.20 17.37
CA SER A 302 16.40 14.78 17.48
C SER A 302 15.70 14.29 16.21
N TRP A 303 14.73 15.06 15.71
CA TRP A 303 14.05 14.73 14.46
C TRP A 303 14.98 14.65 13.26
N LEU A 304 15.85 15.66 13.06
CA LEU A 304 16.77 15.67 11.92
C LEU A 304 17.78 14.53 12.00
N LEU A 305 18.30 14.20 13.19
CA LEU A 305 19.21 13.08 13.39
C LEU A 305 18.53 11.74 13.12
N THR A 306 17.32 11.52 13.66
CA THR A 306 16.55 10.30 13.40
C THR A 306 16.17 10.18 11.92
N LEU A 307 15.78 11.29 11.28
CA LEU A 307 15.45 11.33 9.86
C LEU A 307 16.67 11.02 8.99
N ALA A 308 17.82 11.63 9.28
CA ALA A 308 19.07 11.38 8.57
C ALA A 308 19.51 9.92 8.72
N ALA A 309 19.53 9.39 9.96
CA ALA A 309 19.85 7.99 10.21
C ALA A 309 18.90 7.05 9.47
N ALA A 310 17.58 7.22 9.63
CA ALA A 310 16.58 6.39 8.97
C ALA A 310 16.73 6.45 7.44
N THR A 311 16.95 7.62 6.86
CA THR A 311 17.14 7.77 5.42
C THR A 311 18.42 7.06 4.96
N THR A 312 19.54 7.25 5.65
CA THR A 312 20.81 6.58 5.30
C THR A 312 20.69 5.06 5.32
N PHE A 313 20.07 4.48 6.36
CA PHE A 313 19.94 3.03 6.48
C PHE A 313 18.83 2.43 5.61
N LEU A 314 17.77 3.20 5.30
CA LEU A 314 16.57 2.68 4.65
C LEU A 314 16.30 3.24 3.25
N ALA A 315 17.15 4.11 2.71
CA ALA A 315 16.97 4.75 1.39
C ALA A 315 16.80 3.76 0.24
N ARG A 316 17.37 2.56 0.38
CA ARG A 316 17.31 1.50 -0.65
C ARG A 316 16.16 0.50 -0.42
N THR A 317 15.28 0.81 0.53
CA THR A 317 14.14 -0.02 0.90
C THR A 317 12.81 0.68 0.63
N HIS A 318 11.71 -0.09 0.67
CA HIS A 318 10.36 0.44 0.61
C HIS A 318 10.00 1.34 1.82
N PHE A 319 10.79 1.33 2.91
CA PHE A 319 10.59 2.25 4.04
C PHE A 319 10.87 3.72 3.67
N LEU A 320 11.59 3.97 2.58
CA LEU A 320 11.73 5.33 2.04
C LEU A 320 10.35 5.96 1.75
N CYS A 321 9.35 5.16 1.35
CA CYS A 321 7.98 5.63 1.16
C CYS A 321 7.38 6.20 2.46
N PHE A 322 7.55 5.50 3.58
CA PHE A 322 7.04 5.95 4.88
C PHE A 322 7.75 7.22 5.36
N ILE A 323 9.08 7.29 5.15
CA ILE A 323 9.89 8.47 5.47
C ILE A 323 9.44 9.68 4.64
N ALA A 324 9.32 9.52 3.33
CA ALA A 324 8.87 10.59 2.43
C ALA A 324 7.44 11.04 2.76
N GLY A 325 6.53 10.11 3.04
CA GLY A 325 5.18 10.41 3.50
C GLY A 325 5.17 11.20 4.82
N HIS A 326 6.03 10.84 5.77
CA HIS A 326 6.19 11.58 7.03
C HIS A 326 6.67 13.01 6.78
N VAL A 327 7.74 13.20 5.99
CA VAL A 327 8.27 14.53 5.66
C VAL A 327 7.20 15.38 4.96
N LEU A 328 6.46 14.79 4.02
CA LEU A 328 5.38 15.47 3.33
C LEU A 328 4.26 15.88 4.29
N ALA A 329 3.83 15.01 5.20
CA ALA A 329 2.83 15.36 6.21
C ALA A 329 3.27 16.51 7.11
N VAL A 330 4.55 16.56 7.50
CA VAL A 330 5.11 17.67 8.26
C VAL A 330 5.07 18.97 7.47
N ALA A 331 5.40 18.93 6.17
CA ALA A 331 5.30 20.10 5.29
C ALA A 331 3.85 20.57 5.11
N LEU A 332 2.91 19.65 4.88
CA LEU A 332 1.47 19.93 4.76
C LEU A 332 0.93 20.63 6.01
N ARG A 333 1.24 20.09 7.19
CA ARG A 333 0.78 20.64 8.48
C ARG A 333 1.33 22.02 8.78
N ARG A 334 2.51 22.35 8.25
CA ARG A 334 3.15 23.66 8.41
C ARG A 334 2.72 24.65 7.31
N GLY A 335 1.81 24.26 6.41
CA GLY A 335 1.41 25.09 5.27
C GLY A 335 2.54 25.39 4.29
N ARG A 336 3.55 24.52 4.21
CA ARG A 336 4.78 24.75 3.42
C ARG A 336 4.74 24.15 2.02
N LEU A 337 3.67 23.45 1.65
CA LEU A 337 3.54 22.91 0.30
C LEU A 337 2.83 23.92 -0.58
N PRO A 338 3.48 24.40 -1.66
CA PRO A 338 2.81 25.25 -2.63
C PRO A 338 1.83 24.42 -3.46
N ASP A 339 0.75 25.06 -3.90
CA ASP A 339 -0.01 24.54 -5.03
C ASP A 339 0.81 24.79 -6.30
N LEU A 340 1.11 23.72 -7.04
CA LEU A 340 1.97 23.81 -8.22
C LEU A 340 1.17 24.19 -9.47
N PRO A 341 1.79 24.89 -10.45
CA PRO A 341 1.17 25.14 -11.73
C PRO A 341 0.77 23.83 -12.43
N ARG A 342 -0.33 23.86 -13.18
CA ARG A 342 -0.88 22.67 -13.87
C ARG A 342 0.17 21.94 -14.71
N ALA A 343 1.02 22.68 -15.43
CA ALA A 343 2.08 22.08 -16.25
C ALA A 343 3.09 21.28 -15.42
N VAL A 344 3.51 21.81 -14.26
CA VAL A 344 4.45 21.13 -13.35
C VAL A 344 3.82 19.90 -12.74
N THR A 345 2.56 19.99 -12.28
CA THR A 345 1.81 18.81 -11.80
C THR A 345 1.72 17.73 -12.87
N VAL A 346 1.32 18.08 -14.09
CA VAL A 346 1.19 17.11 -15.19
C VAL A 346 2.54 16.48 -15.51
N ALA A 347 3.62 17.26 -15.54
CA ALA A 347 4.97 16.75 -15.74
C ALA A 347 5.40 15.79 -14.62
N LEU A 348 5.12 16.11 -13.35
CA LEU A 348 5.41 15.23 -12.22
C LEU A 348 4.62 13.92 -12.29
N ILE A 349 3.34 13.97 -12.62
CA ILE A 349 2.50 12.76 -12.76
C ILE A 349 2.98 11.92 -13.92
N ALA A 350 3.25 12.52 -15.08
CA ALA A 350 3.78 11.83 -16.24
C ALA A 350 5.15 11.19 -15.96
N ALA A 351 6.05 11.92 -15.31
CA ALA A 351 7.37 11.42 -14.90
C ALA A 351 7.24 10.28 -13.88
N GLY A 352 6.34 10.41 -12.89
CA GLY A 352 6.05 9.37 -11.92
C GLY A 352 5.54 8.08 -12.58
N ILE A 353 4.55 8.19 -13.47
CA ILE A 353 4.01 7.06 -14.25
C ILE A 353 5.11 6.44 -15.11
N PHE A 354 5.92 7.25 -15.79
CA PHE A 354 7.03 6.78 -16.62
C PHE A 354 8.04 5.96 -15.79
N LEU A 355 8.45 6.48 -14.63
CA LEU A 355 9.36 5.77 -13.71
C LEU A 355 8.74 4.48 -13.15
N CYS A 356 7.43 4.44 -12.93
CA CYS A 356 6.73 3.24 -12.48
C CYS A 356 6.69 2.13 -13.54
N VAL A 357 6.44 2.49 -14.80
CA VAL A 357 6.16 1.51 -15.87
C VAL A 357 7.41 0.90 -16.47
N ARG A 358 8.44 1.73 -16.71
CA ARG A 358 9.65 1.33 -17.43
C ARG A 358 10.39 0.23 -16.67
N ALA A 359 10.93 -0.73 -17.41
CA ALA A 359 11.94 -1.65 -16.88
C ALA A 359 13.05 -0.86 -16.16
N GLU A 360 13.61 -1.42 -15.08
CA GLU A 360 14.59 -0.74 -14.22
C GLU A 360 15.80 -0.26 -15.06
N VAL A 361 15.82 1.03 -15.41
CA VAL A 361 16.87 1.68 -16.21
C VAL A 361 18.08 2.00 -15.33
N TRP A 362 17.88 2.10 -14.01
CA TRP A 362 18.79 2.75 -13.08
C TRP A 362 19.73 1.83 -12.29
N GLN A 363 19.63 0.50 -12.46
CA GLN A 363 20.59 -0.39 -11.81
C GLN A 363 21.70 -0.77 -12.79
N ALA A 364 22.86 -0.11 -12.68
CA ALA A 364 24.09 -0.65 -13.25
C ALA A 364 24.20 -2.14 -12.85
N PRO A 365 24.47 -3.08 -13.78
CA PRO A 365 24.47 -4.51 -13.49
C PRO A 365 25.36 -4.89 -12.29
N VAL A 366 26.41 -4.11 -12.04
CA VAL A 366 27.30 -4.22 -10.87
C VAL A 366 26.56 -3.89 -9.57
N LEU A 367 25.76 -2.83 -9.53
CA LEU A 367 25.02 -2.41 -8.34
C LEU A 367 23.84 -3.36 -8.04
N ALA A 368 23.24 -3.95 -9.09
CA ALA A 368 22.27 -5.04 -8.96
C ALA A 368 22.92 -6.30 -8.36
N LYS A 369 24.12 -6.68 -8.84
CA LYS A 369 24.90 -7.79 -8.27
C LYS A 369 25.29 -7.54 -6.82
N VAL A 370 25.74 -6.33 -6.47
CA VAL A 370 26.08 -5.97 -5.06
C VAL A 370 24.85 -6.05 -4.15
N CYS A 371 23.67 -5.62 -4.62
CA CYS A 371 22.42 -5.80 -3.88
C CYS A 371 22.03 -7.26 -3.69
N GLN A 372 22.24 -8.09 -4.71
CA GLN A 372 21.93 -9.53 -4.66
C GLN A 372 22.92 -10.32 -3.82
N ALA A 373 24.17 -9.83 -3.71
CA ALA A 373 25.24 -10.59 -3.11
C ALA A 373 25.26 -10.54 -1.57
N HIS A 374 24.35 -9.82 -0.90
CA HIS A 374 24.34 -9.61 0.56
C HIS A 374 25.70 -9.15 1.15
N LEU A 375 26.67 -8.78 0.31
CA LEU A 375 28.08 -8.58 0.65
C LEU A 375 28.32 -7.30 1.44
N LEU A 376 27.30 -6.44 1.52
CA LEU A 376 27.24 -5.30 2.41
C LEU A 376 25.99 -5.45 3.29
N ALA A 377 26.14 -6.08 4.44
CA ALA A 377 25.12 -6.14 5.50
C ALA A 377 24.64 -4.75 5.99
N ILE A 378 25.28 -3.67 5.50
CA ILE A 378 25.12 -2.30 5.98
C ILE A 378 24.02 -1.54 5.19
N LEU A 379 23.68 -1.94 3.96
CA LEU A 379 22.70 -1.22 3.12
C LEU A 379 21.67 -2.17 2.47
N PRO A 380 20.52 -2.40 3.11
CA PRO A 380 19.49 -3.30 2.61
C PRO A 380 18.87 -2.80 1.30
N CYS A 381 18.77 -3.69 0.30
CA CYS A 381 18.14 -3.38 -0.99
C CYS A 381 16.76 -4.04 -1.10
N THR A 382 15.80 -3.31 -1.67
CA THR A 382 14.53 -3.89 -2.12
C THR A 382 14.51 -4.06 -3.63
N PRO A 383 13.76 -5.05 -4.14
CA PRO A 383 13.45 -5.10 -5.56
C PRO A 383 12.67 -3.84 -5.97
N HIS A 384 12.98 -3.32 -7.15
CA HIS A 384 12.31 -2.18 -7.81
C HIS A 384 12.47 -0.77 -7.20
N PRO A 385 13.69 -0.27 -6.93
CA PRO A 385 13.88 1.08 -6.41
C PRO A 385 13.38 2.17 -7.37
N GLN A 386 13.35 1.94 -8.69
CA GLN A 386 12.80 2.92 -9.64
C GLN A 386 11.30 3.11 -9.43
N LYS A 387 10.55 2.04 -9.18
CA LYS A 387 9.12 2.10 -8.88
C LYS A 387 8.83 2.84 -7.57
N VAL A 388 9.71 2.72 -6.56
CA VAL A 388 9.64 3.52 -5.32
C VAL A 388 9.74 5.00 -5.64
N LEU A 389 10.76 5.41 -6.42
CA LEU A 389 10.93 6.81 -6.82
C LEU A 389 9.73 7.30 -7.65
N GLY A 390 9.26 6.49 -8.60
CA GLY A 390 8.08 6.80 -9.41
C GLY A 390 6.83 7.04 -8.56
N ALA A 391 6.57 6.18 -7.58
CA ALA A 391 5.45 6.33 -6.65
C ALA A 391 5.57 7.61 -5.79
N LEU A 392 6.78 7.98 -5.36
CA LEU A 392 7.02 9.21 -4.61
C LEU A 392 6.75 10.46 -5.45
N VAL A 393 7.30 10.50 -6.67
CA VAL A 393 7.13 11.62 -7.61
C VAL A 393 5.66 11.76 -8.00
N LEU A 394 5.01 10.64 -8.32
CA LEU A 394 3.59 10.58 -8.64
C LEU A 394 2.74 11.12 -7.47
N TYR A 395 2.95 10.59 -6.26
CA TYR A 395 2.19 11.00 -5.09
C TYR A 395 2.41 12.48 -4.76
N PHE A 396 3.63 12.99 -4.90
CA PHE A 396 3.94 14.42 -4.76
C PHE A 396 3.20 15.28 -5.81
N GLY A 397 3.08 14.82 -7.05
CA GLY A 397 2.26 15.49 -8.07
C GLY A 397 0.76 15.49 -7.72
N LEU A 398 0.24 14.37 -7.22
CA LEU A 398 -1.17 14.24 -6.83
C LEU A 398 -1.55 15.17 -5.67
N VAL A 399 -0.72 15.22 -4.62
CA VAL A 399 -1.00 16.00 -3.40
C VAL A 399 -0.83 17.50 -3.60
N THR A 400 -0.01 17.95 -4.54
CA THR A 400 0.24 19.38 -4.82
C THR A 400 -0.73 19.98 -5.84
N SER A 401 -1.71 19.21 -6.34
CA SER A 401 -2.64 19.65 -7.37
C SER A 401 -4.08 19.85 -6.85
N PRO A 402 -4.59 21.08 -6.75
CA PRO A 402 -5.97 21.35 -6.35
C PRO A 402 -7.01 20.66 -7.24
N ALA A 403 -6.80 20.71 -8.57
CA ALA A 403 -7.74 20.16 -9.54
C ALA A 403 -7.87 18.64 -9.41
N ILE A 404 -6.75 17.93 -9.21
CA ILE A 404 -6.75 16.48 -9.06
C ILE A 404 -7.31 16.08 -7.70
N ARG A 405 -6.94 16.80 -6.62
CA ARG A 405 -7.56 16.59 -5.31
C ARG A 405 -9.09 16.70 -5.42
N ALA A 406 -9.61 17.74 -6.06
CA ALA A 406 -11.04 17.93 -6.27
C ALA A 406 -11.70 16.80 -7.07
N ALA A 407 -11.05 16.33 -8.15
CA ALA A 407 -11.53 15.19 -8.92
C ALA A 407 -11.56 13.89 -8.11
N LEU A 408 -10.53 13.66 -7.28
CA LEU A 408 -10.43 12.50 -6.40
C LEU A 408 -11.39 12.57 -5.21
N THR A 409 -11.92 13.73 -4.84
CA THR A 409 -12.91 13.87 -3.76
C THR A 409 -14.33 13.48 -4.18
N ARG A 410 -14.54 12.98 -5.41
CA ARG A 410 -15.85 12.46 -5.84
C ARG A 410 -16.33 11.30 -4.95
N PRO A 411 -17.63 11.25 -4.57
CA PRO A 411 -18.14 10.30 -3.59
C PRO A 411 -17.97 8.83 -4.02
N MET A 412 -18.08 8.55 -5.32
CA MET A 412 -17.83 7.21 -5.88
C MET A 412 -16.39 6.73 -5.62
N LEU A 413 -15.40 7.60 -5.82
CA LEU A 413 -13.99 7.27 -5.63
C LEU A 413 -13.65 7.12 -4.13
N ILE A 414 -14.25 7.95 -3.28
CA ILE A 414 -14.13 7.82 -1.83
C ILE A 414 -14.76 6.49 -1.38
N GLY A 415 -15.93 6.13 -1.93
CA GLY A 415 -16.60 4.86 -1.67
C GLY A 415 -15.73 3.66 -2.02
N LEU A 416 -15.05 3.71 -3.17
CA LEU A 416 -14.05 2.71 -3.56
C LEU A 416 -12.89 2.63 -2.54
N GLY A 417 -12.41 3.79 -2.07
CA GLY A 417 -11.39 3.89 -1.02
C GLY A 417 -11.74 3.14 0.25
N ARG A 418 -13.01 3.20 0.68
CA ARG A 418 -13.49 2.48 1.87
C ARG A 418 -13.43 0.95 1.72
N LEU A 419 -13.45 0.43 0.48
CA LEU A 419 -13.33 -1.00 0.20
C LEU A 419 -11.87 -1.44 0.03
N SER A 420 -10.90 -0.52 -0.02
CA SER A 420 -9.54 -0.81 -0.48
C SER A 420 -8.88 -1.95 0.31
N PHE A 421 -9.05 -1.93 1.63
CA PHE A 421 -8.45 -2.94 2.51
C PHE A 421 -9.15 -4.29 2.39
N SER A 422 -10.48 -4.29 2.21
CA SER A 422 -11.25 -5.51 2.00
C SER A 422 -10.92 -6.16 0.67
N ILE A 423 -10.83 -5.39 -0.42
CA ILE A 423 -10.38 -5.86 -1.75
C ILE A 423 -9.02 -6.53 -1.60
N TYR A 424 -8.08 -5.86 -0.92
CA TYR A 424 -6.72 -6.35 -0.71
C TYR A 424 -6.66 -7.71 0.00
N LEU A 425 -7.57 -7.96 0.94
CA LEU A 425 -7.55 -9.16 1.77
C LEU A 425 -8.27 -10.36 1.13
N VAL A 426 -9.39 -10.14 0.46
CA VAL A 426 -10.27 -11.26 0.03
C VAL A 426 -9.98 -11.77 -1.37
N HIS A 427 -9.31 -10.98 -2.23
CA HIS A 427 -9.15 -11.37 -3.64
C HIS A 427 -8.29 -12.61 -3.84
N TRP A 428 -7.32 -12.87 -2.94
CA TRP A 428 -6.36 -13.96 -3.11
C TRP A 428 -7.01 -15.36 -3.22
N PRO A 429 -7.80 -15.82 -2.24
CA PRO A 429 -8.49 -17.11 -2.35
C PRO A 429 -9.56 -17.14 -3.45
N ILE A 430 -10.08 -15.98 -3.89
CA ILE A 430 -11.02 -15.92 -5.02
C ILE A 430 -10.27 -16.17 -6.32
N VAL A 431 -9.09 -15.58 -6.52
CA VAL A 431 -8.25 -15.80 -7.71
C VAL A 431 -7.73 -17.24 -7.75
N PHE A 432 -7.11 -17.72 -6.67
CA PHE A 432 -6.46 -19.04 -6.63
C PHE A 432 -7.42 -20.20 -6.39
N GLY A 433 -8.54 -19.98 -5.71
CA GLY A 433 -9.55 -21.00 -5.45
C GLY A 433 -10.65 -20.97 -6.50
N LEU A 434 -11.62 -20.09 -6.31
CA LEU A 434 -12.86 -20.06 -7.10
C LEU A 434 -12.63 -19.76 -8.59
N GLY A 435 -11.78 -18.79 -8.91
CA GLY A 435 -11.45 -18.40 -10.28
C GLY A 435 -10.66 -19.48 -11.02
N ALA A 436 -9.68 -20.08 -10.35
CA ALA A 436 -8.95 -21.21 -10.91
C ALA A 436 -9.87 -22.41 -11.16
N LEU A 437 -10.79 -22.71 -10.23
CA LEU A 437 -11.78 -23.77 -10.41
C LEU A 437 -12.68 -23.48 -11.62
N LEU A 438 -13.22 -22.25 -11.70
CA LEU A 438 -14.06 -21.81 -12.82
C LEU A 438 -13.35 -21.98 -14.16
N LEU A 439 -12.07 -21.59 -14.25
CA LEU A 439 -11.32 -21.75 -15.48
C LEU A 439 -11.18 -23.23 -15.87
N VAL A 440 -10.80 -24.09 -14.92
CA VAL A 440 -10.57 -25.51 -15.16
C VAL A 440 -11.84 -26.21 -15.61
N THR A 441 -13.00 -25.86 -15.03
CA THR A 441 -14.28 -26.48 -15.41
C THR A 441 -14.86 -25.88 -16.68
N ALA A 442 -14.71 -24.58 -16.92
CA ALA A 442 -15.27 -23.91 -18.11
C ALA A 442 -14.44 -24.14 -19.37
N ALA A 443 -13.11 -24.29 -19.27
CA ALA A 443 -12.25 -24.41 -20.46
C ALA A 443 -12.61 -25.58 -21.39
N PRO A 444 -12.96 -26.78 -20.90
CA PRO A 444 -13.46 -27.87 -21.74
C PRO A 444 -14.81 -27.59 -22.41
N MET A 445 -15.67 -26.76 -21.80
CA MET A 445 -17.04 -26.53 -22.26
C MET A 445 -17.15 -25.42 -23.32
N ILE A 446 -16.45 -24.30 -23.11
CA ILE A 446 -16.57 -23.09 -23.95
C ILE A 446 -15.26 -22.71 -24.65
N GLY A 447 -14.22 -23.54 -24.50
CA GLY A 447 -12.89 -23.28 -25.02
C GLY A 447 -12.07 -22.33 -24.13
N LEU A 448 -10.74 -22.50 -24.17
CA LEU A 448 -9.82 -21.81 -23.26
C LEU A 448 -9.87 -20.28 -23.36
N ARG A 449 -10.01 -19.72 -24.57
CA ARG A 449 -10.02 -18.25 -24.77
C ARG A 449 -11.24 -17.61 -24.11
N ALA A 450 -12.43 -18.16 -24.36
CA ALA A 450 -13.67 -17.67 -23.76
C ALA A 450 -13.68 -17.90 -22.25
N ALA A 451 -13.22 -19.07 -21.79
CA ALA A 451 -13.12 -19.38 -20.37
C ALA A 451 -12.19 -18.42 -19.61
N ARG A 452 -11.05 -18.03 -20.20
CA ARG A 452 -10.15 -17.02 -19.60
C ARG A 452 -10.83 -15.66 -19.45
N LEU A 453 -11.50 -15.17 -20.50
CA LEU A 453 -12.20 -13.89 -20.45
C LEU A 453 -13.34 -13.92 -19.42
N ALA A 454 -14.16 -14.97 -19.43
CA ALA A 454 -15.23 -15.17 -18.46
C ALA A 454 -14.69 -15.20 -17.03
N THR A 455 -13.59 -15.94 -16.80
CA THR A 455 -12.94 -16.02 -15.49
C THR A 455 -12.44 -14.65 -15.02
N VAL A 456 -11.80 -13.86 -15.88
CA VAL A 456 -11.36 -12.50 -15.53
C VAL A 456 -12.53 -11.64 -15.05
N VAL A 457 -13.62 -11.59 -15.83
CA VAL A 457 -14.80 -10.77 -15.51
C VAL A 457 -15.46 -11.24 -14.21
N VAL A 458 -15.69 -12.56 -14.08
CA VAL A 458 -16.34 -13.14 -12.89
C VAL A 458 -15.48 -12.95 -11.64
N VAL A 459 -14.16 -13.15 -11.71
CA VAL A 459 -13.27 -13.01 -10.55
C VAL A 459 -13.17 -11.55 -10.10
N LEU A 460 -13.14 -10.58 -11.03
CA LEU A 460 -13.18 -9.16 -10.67
C LEU A 460 -14.49 -8.82 -9.93
N GLY A 461 -15.63 -9.21 -10.50
CA GLY A 461 -16.94 -9.00 -9.87
C GLY A 461 -17.06 -9.68 -8.50
N ALA A 462 -16.70 -10.96 -8.42
CA ALA A 462 -16.73 -11.74 -7.18
C ALA A 462 -15.83 -11.15 -6.10
N SER A 463 -14.64 -10.64 -6.47
CA SER A 463 -13.74 -9.97 -5.54
C SER A 463 -14.32 -8.69 -4.96
N LEU A 464 -15.01 -7.88 -5.79
CA LEU A 464 -15.68 -6.66 -5.32
C LEU A 464 -16.89 -6.96 -4.44
N VAL A 465 -17.69 -7.97 -4.78
CA VAL A 465 -18.83 -8.42 -3.96
C VAL A 465 -18.35 -8.96 -2.62
N ALA A 466 -17.33 -9.83 -2.62
CA ALA A 466 -16.73 -10.34 -1.40
C ALA A 466 -16.12 -9.22 -0.55
N ALA A 467 -15.47 -8.23 -1.18
CA ALA A 467 -14.93 -7.08 -0.47
C ALA A 467 -16.02 -6.23 0.18
N ALA A 468 -17.15 -6.01 -0.48
CA ALA A 468 -18.29 -5.31 0.09
C ALA A 468 -18.89 -6.05 1.30
N ALA A 469 -18.96 -7.39 1.25
CA ALA A 469 -19.38 -8.21 2.38
C ALA A 469 -18.37 -8.12 3.55
N PHE A 470 -17.08 -8.21 3.23
CA PHE A 470 -15.97 -8.18 4.19
C PHE A 470 -15.74 -6.81 4.83
N ALA A 471 -16.21 -5.73 4.20
CA ALA A 471 -16.08 -4.36 4.72
C ALA A 471 -16.65 -4.17 6.14
N ARG A 472 -17.63 -4.98 6.55
CA ARG A 472 -18.16 -4.98 7.92
C ARG A 472 -17.13 -5.42 8.95
N ILE A 473 -16.29 -6.40 8.59
CA ILE A 473 -15.20 -6.89 9.45
C ILE A 473 -14.13 -5.81 9.60
N ASP A 474 -13.74 -5.16 8.50
CA ASP A 474 -12.79 -4.05 8.52
C ASP A 474 -13.32 -2.88 9.38
N ALA A 475 -14.58 -2.47 9.18
CA ALA A 475 -15.21 -1.43 10.00
C ALA A 475 -15.22 -1.79 11.49
N GLY A 476 -15.55 -3.04 11.82
CA GLY A 476 -15.50 -3.57 13.19
C GLY A 476 -14.09 -3.51 13.78
N ALA A 477 -13.06 -3.88 13.01
CA ALA A 477 -11.67 -3.82 13.44
C ALA A 477 -11.18 -2.38 13.67
N ILE A 478 -11.65 -1.41 12.87
CA ILE A 478 -11.38 0.02 13.09
C ILE A 478 -11.98 0.48 14.43
N ILE A 479 -13.23 0.11 14.72
CA ILE A 479 -13.90 0.47 15.98
C ILE A 479 -13.17 -0.18 17.17
N LEU A 480 -12.84 -1.47 17.06
CA LEU A 480 -12.13 -2.20 18.09
C LEU A 480 -10.74 -1.61 18.35
N GLY A 481 -9.98 -1.29 17.30
CA GLY A 481 -8.68 -0.64 17.44
C GLY A 481 -8.75 0.74 18.11
N ARG A 482 -9.84 1.50 17.89
CA ARG A 482 -10.10 2.74 18.63
C ARG A 482 -10.35 2.46 20.11
N ARG A 483 -11.21 1.48 20.43
CA ARG A 483 -11.50 1.09 21.82
C ARG A 483 -10.26 0.60 22.56
N VAL A 484 -9.41 -0.22 21.93
CA VAL A 484 -8.14 -0.69 22.53
C VAL A 484 -7.25 0.49 22.86
N ARG A 485 -7.07 1.43 21.91
CA ARG A 485 -6.28 2.63 22.15
C ARG A 485 -6.83 3.47 23.31
N ASP A 486 -8.15 3.61 23.39
CA ASP A 486 -8.80 4.45 24.39
C ASP A 486 -8.81 3.75 25.78
N ALA A 487 -8.99 2.42 25.84
CA ALA A 487 -9.00 1.62 27.07
C ALA A 487 -7.62 1.40 27.69
N SER A 488 -6.57 1.29 26.86
CA SER A 488 -5.18 1.31 27.35
C SER A 488 -4.77 2.68 27.92
N GLY A 489 -5.63 3.69 27.80
CA GLY A 489 -5.55 4.95 28.54
C GLY A 489 -6.45 4.92 29.77
N GLY A 490 -5.92 4.51 30.93
CA GLY A 490 -6.61 4.72 32.21
C GLY A 490 -7.11 6.17 32.36
N ARG A 491 -8.24 6.36 33.06
CA ARG A 491 -8.84 7.68 33.35
C ARG A 491 -7.73 8.69 33.70
N PRO A 492 -7.72 9.91 33.13
CA PRO A 492 -6.78 10.92 33.56
C PRO A 492 -6.93 11.10 35.07
N ALA A 493 -5.82 10.99 35.81
CA ALA A 493 -5.79 11.37 37.21
C ALA A 493 -6.33 12.80 37.31
N PRO A 494 -7.25 13.11 38.24
CA PRO A 494 -7.76 14.46 38.41
C PRO A 494 -6.57 15.38 38.61
N ALA A 495 -6.49 16.42 37.79
CA ALA A 495 -5.43 17.42 37.86
C ALA A 495 -5.33 17.89 39.31
N ARG A 496 -4.20 17.62 39.97
CA ARG A 496 -3.85 18.34 41.19
C ARG A 496 -3.78 19.81 40.79
N MET A 497 -4.79 20.58 41.20
CA MET A 497 -4.69 22.04 41.24
C MET A 497 -3.49 22.34 42.13
N ALA A 498 -2.39 22.80 41.52
CA ALA A 498 -1.32 23.44 42.25
C ALA A 498 -1.92 24.71 42.86
N ARG A 499 -1.92 24.77 44.20
CA ARG A 499 -2.04 26.02 44.95
C ARG A 499 -0.69 26.72 44.97
#